data_AF-A0A9X2XYP5-F1
#
_entry.id   AF-A0A9X2XYP5-F1
#
_cell.length_a   1.000
_cell.length_b   1.000
_cell.length_c   1.000
_cell.angle_alpha   90.00
_cell.angle_beta   90.00
_cell.angle_gamma   90.00
#
_symmetry.space_group_name_H-M   'P 1'
#
loop_
_entity.id
_entity.type
_entity.pdbx_description
1 polymer ?
#
loop_
_entity_poly.entity_id
_entity_poly.type
_entity_poly.pdbx_seq_one_letter_code
_entity_poly.pdbx_strand_id
1 'polypeptide(L)'
;MSFIFIIIGLALIFDYINGFHDAANSIATVVSTKVLTPFQAVLWAAVFNFAAFFIFKDHGVADTVAKTVDPSKIEKAGMLTVVFSGLIAAIAWNLFTWWFGIPSSSSHTLIGGFAGAGIAAGGWDAVNPEPIIKTASFIFMAPLIGMIIAFIISIWFIYSFRNGPAPRIISLLVILLVFYFLYVNIETDPEKLKSHYESYFWKVVFYSKNFKWILLAFIMIVMAVFTFWLNTLNATKANTWFKRLQLVSSAAFSIGHGGNDAQKVMGIITAALIANGNITSFEQMPAWVPVACYTAIGLGTMSGGWKIVKTMGTRITKVTPFEGVAAETAGAITLFTTEALKIPVSTTHTITGSIMGVGATKRLSAVRWGVTINLLWAWILTIPVSALVAAGIFYIVRLFL
;
A
#
# COMPACT_ATOMS: atom_id res chain seq x y z
N MET A 1 -29.37 -5.47 15.12
CA MET A 1 -29.31 -5.32 13.64
C MET A 1 -28.82 -3.94 13.19
N SER A 2 -29.12 -2.83 13.86
CA SER A 2 -28.69 -1.48 13.42
C SER A 2 -27.19 -1.19 13.56
N PHE A 3 -26.52 -1.71 14.60
CA PHE A 3 -25.14 -1.32 14.92
C PHE A 3 -24.10 -1.79 13.89
N ILE A 4 -24.25 -2.99 13.33
CA ILE A 4 -23.32 -3.49 12.30
C ILE A 4 -23.38 -2.64 11.02
N PHE A 5 -24.56 -2.15 10.62
CA PHE A 5 -24.67 -1.27 9.44
C PHE A 5 -23.93 0.06 9.66
N ILE A 6 -23.94 0.59 10.88
CA ILE A 6 -23.15 1.77 11.25
C ILE A 6 -21.65 1.46 11.12
N ILE A 7 -21.21 0.31 11.62
CA ILE A 7 -19.81 -0.12 11.53
C ILE A 7 -19.37 -0.29 10.08
N ILE A 8 -20.18 -0.93 9.24
CA ILE A 8 -19.91 -1.08 7.80
C ILE A 8 -19.82 0.30 7.15
N GLY A 9 -20.76 1.21 7.45
CA GLY A 9 -20.73 2.58 6.96
C GLY A 9 -19.45 3.32 7.37
N LEU A 10 -19.04 3.21 8.63
CA LEU A 10 -17.79 3.79 9.14
C LEU A 10 -16.55 3.18 8.51
N ALA A 11 -16.54 1.87 8.29
CA ALA A 11 -15.44 1.18 7.63
C ALA A 11 -15.26 1.67 6.19
N LEU A 12 -16.36 1.83 5.44
CA LEU A 12 -16.32 2.39 4.09
C LEU A 12 -15.94 3.88 4.07
N ILE A 13 -16.38 4.66 5.07
CA ILE A 13 -15.94 6.05 5.24
C ILE A 13 -14.43 6.09 5.52
N PHE A 14 -13.93 5.19 6.38
CA PHE A 14 -12.51 5.07 6.63
C PHE A 14 -11.74 4.70 5.37
N ASP A 15 -12.24 3.76 4.55
CA ASP A 15 -11.57 3.38 3.29
C ASP A 15 -11.57 4.52 2.26
N TYR A 16 -12.66 5.28 2.20
CA TYR A 16 -12.73 6.49 1.39
C TYR A 16 -11.72 7.55 1.88
N ILE A 17 -11.67 7.82 3.18
CA ILE A 17 -10.69 8.74 3.77
C ILE A 17 -9.27 8.23 3.54
N ASN A 18 -9.05 6.92 3.60
CA ASN A 18 -7.78 6.29 3.31
C ASN A 18 -7.36 6.54 1.86
N GLY A 19 -8.25 6.27 0.90
CA GLY A 19 -8.00 6.56 -0.51
C GLY A 19 -7.67 8.02 -0.77
N PHE A 20 -8.35 8.94 -0.09
CA PHE A 20 -8.07 10.38 -0.14
C PHE A 20 -6.72 10.74 0.51
N HIS A 21 -6.46 10.24 1.71
CA HIS A 21 -5.24 10.52 2.46
C HIS A 21 -4.00 10.02 1.70
N ASP A 22 -4.08 8.80 1.20
CA ASP A 22 -2.97 8.07 0.58
C ASP A 22 -2.94 8.24 -0.95
N ALA A 23 -3.89 8.98 -1.55
CA ALA A 23 -3.83 9.43 -2.95
C ALA A 23 -2.46 10.05 -3.26
N ALA A 24 -1.90 10.79 -2.30
CA ALA A 24 -0.59 11.42 -2.40
C ALA A 24 0.54 10.45 -2.74
N ASN A 25 0.46 9.20 -2.29
CA ASN A 25 1.48 8.18 -2.51
C ASN A 25 1.65 7.85 -4.00
N SER A 26 0.53 7.80 -4.74
CA SER A 26 0.52 7.42 -6.16
C SER A 26 0.61 8.61 -7.12
N ILE A 27 0.24 9.82 -6.69
CA ILE A 27 0.14 10.99 -7.58
C ILE A 27 1.24 12.05 -7.36
N ALA A 28 1.87 12.11 -6.19
CA ALA A 28 2.75 13.24 -5.86
C ALA A 28 3.94 13.36 -6.82
N THR A 29 4.58 12.25 -7.14
CA THR A 29 5.66 12.15 -8.13
C THR A 29 5.17 12.53 -9.53
N VAL A 30 4.06 11.96 -10.00
CA VAL A 30 3.49 12.23 -11.35
C VAL A 30 3.09 13.69 -11.55
N VAL A 31 2.48 14.30 -10.53
CA VAL A 31 2.05 15.71 -10.57
C VAL A 31 3.26 16.65 -10.47
N SER A 32 4.21 16.38 -9.57
CA SER A 32 5.41 17.21 -9.41
C SER A 32 6.33 17.18 -10.62
N THR A 33 6.42 16.03 -11.32
CA THR A 33 7.20 15.88 -12.56
C THR A 33 6.46 16.39 -13.81
N LYS A 34 5.21 16.84 -13.65
CA LYS A 34 4.32 17.31 -14.72
C LYS A 34 4.18 16.28 -15.84
N VAL A 35 3.95 15.02 -15.45
CA VAL A 35 3.58 13.95 -16.38
C VAL A 35 2.08 14.00 -16.67
N LEU A 36 1.27 14.13 -15.61
CA LEU A 36 -0.18 14.34 -15.70
C LEU A 36 -0.57 15.64 -15.01
N THR A 37 -1.70 16.21 -15.44
CA THR A 37 -2.38 17.25 -14.67
C THR A 37 -2.90 16.68 -13.34
N PRO A 38 -3.14 17.51 -12.31
CA PRO A 38 -3.67 17.05 -11.03
C PRO A 38 -4.93 16.17 -11.16
N PHE A 39 -5.90 16.59 -11.99
CA PHE A 39 -7.13 15.83 -12.21
C PHE A 39 -6.88 14.49 -12.93
N GLN A 40 -6.03 14.47 -13.96
CA GLN A 40 -5.66 13.23 -14.63
C GLN A 40 -4.95 12.26 -13.69
N ALA A 41 -4.09 12.76 -12.79
CA ALA A 41 -3.35 11.94 -11.86
C ALA A 41 -4.27 11.25 -10.83
N VAL A 42 -5.26 11.95 -10.27
CA VAL A 42 -6.23 11.33 -9.35
C VAL A 42 -7.11 10.30 -10.07
N LEU A 43 -7.53 10.58 -11.32
CA LEU A 43 -8.30 9.63 -12.11
C LEU A 43 -7.47 8.38 -12.45
N TRP A 44 -6.21 8.56 -12.85
CA TRP A 44 -5.27 7.48 -13.12
C TRP A 44 -5.08 6.59 -11.89
N ALA A 45 -4.77 7.19 -10.74
CA ALA A 45 -4.59 6.45 -9.50
C ALA A 45 -5.88 5.73 -9.06
N ALA A 46 -7.05 6.38 -9.16
CA ALA A 46 -8.33 5.78 -8.80
C ALA A 46 -8.68 4.55 -9.66
N VAL A 47 -8.46 4.63 -10.97
CA VAL A 47 -8.69 3.50 -11.90
C VAL A 47 -7.81 2.31 -11.52
N PHE A 48 -6.52 2.53 -11.25
CA PHE A 48 -5.60 1.45 -10.91
C PHE A 48 -5.75 0.93 -9.48
N ASN A 49 -6.14 1.79 -8.53
CA ASN A 49 -6.56 1.37 -7.19
C ASN A 49 -7.78 0.43 -7.27
N PHE A 50 -8.77 0.75 -8.11
CA PHE A 50 -9.92 -0.14 -8.32
C PHE A 50 -9.52 -1.40 -9.10
N ALA A 51 -8.66 -1.30 -10.11
CA ALA A 51 -8.22 -2.45 -10.91
C ALA A 51 -7.55 -3.55 -10.06
N ALA A 52 -6.97 -3.19 -8.91
CA ALA A 52 -6.46 -4.14 -7.93
C ALA A 52 -7.50 -5.18 -7.49
N PHE A 53 -8.80 -4.86 -7.50
CA PHE A 53 -9.89 -5.82 -7.26
C PHE A 53 -9.79 -7.07 -8.14
N PHE A 54 -9.42 -6.91 -9.40
CA PHE A 54 -9.33 -8.03 -10.34
C PHE A 54 -8.04 -8.85 -10.16
N ILE A 55 -7.08 -8.34 -9.39
CA ILE A 55 -5.71 -8.85 -9.25
C ILE A 55 -5.53 -9.58 -7.92
N PHE A 56 -6.01 -9.00 -6.82
CA PHE A 56 -5.80 -9.48 -5.45
C PHE A 56 -7.05 -10.18 -4.92
N LYS A 57 -7.13 -11.50 -5.11
CA LYS A 57 -8.32 -12.33 -4.79
C LYS A 57 -8.18 -13.21 -3.54
N ASP A 58 -6.97 -13.35 -3.02
CA ASP A 58 -6.61 -14.20 -1.88
C ASP A 58 -6.79 -13.49 -0.53
N HIS A 59 -6.90 -12.15 -0.54
CA HIS A 59 -7.24 -11.31 0.61
C HIS A 59 -6.44 -11.62 1.90
N GLY A 60 -5.17 -12.03 1.78
CA GLY A 60 -4.38 -12.49 2.93
C GLY A 60 -4.02 -11.39 3.94
N VAL A 61 -3.91 -10.13 3.49
CA VAL A 61 -3.70 -8.99 4.39
C VAL A 61 -4.94 -8.73 5.22
N ALA A 62 -6.13 -8.90 4.63
CA ALA A 62 -7.41 -8.73 5.32
C ALA A 62 -7.58 -9.74 6.46
N ASP A 63 -7.22 -11.01 6.22
CA ASP A 63 -7.23 -12.06 7.25
C ASP A 63 -6.29 -11.72 8.42
N THR A 64 -5.09 -11.23 8.11
CA THR A 64 -4.12 -10.78 9.13
C THR A 64 -4.67 -9.63 9.97
N VAL A 65 -5.32 -8.64 9.34
CA VAL A 65 -5.95 -7.51 10.04
C VAL A 65 -7.11 -7.98 10.91
N ALA A 66 -7.98 -8.85 10.39
CA ALA A 66 -9.13 -9.38 11.13
C ALA A 66 -8.73 -10.11 12.42
N LYS A 67 -7.58 -10.79 12.39
CA LYS A 67 -7.00 -11.54 13.52
C LYS A 67 -6.23 -10.66 14.52
N THR A 68 -6.22 -9.33 14.38
CA THR A 68 -5.48 -8.47 15.32
C THR A 68 -6.02 -8.60 16.74
N VAL A 69 -7.35 -8.63 16.89
CA VAL A 69 -8.03 -8.77 18.19
C VAL A 69 -8.77 -10.11 18.22
N ASP A 70 -8.60 -10.87 19.30
CA ASP A 70 -9.27 -12.16 19.49
C ASP A 70 -10.70 -11.96 20.03
N PRO A 71 -11.76 -12.32 19.26
CA PRO A 71 -13.13 -12.18 19.70
C PRO A 71 -13.46 -12.96 20.98
N SER A 72 -12.82 -14.11 21.22
CA SER A 72 -13.07 -14.98 22.37
C SER A 72 -12.64 -14.34 23.70
N LYS A 73 -11.71 -13.37 23.65
CA LYS A 73 -11.17 -12.68 24.83
C LYS A 73 -11.95 -11.43 25.21
N ILE A 74 -12.93 -11.03 24.40
CA ILE A 74 -13.69 -9.78 24.55
C ILE A 74 -15.21 -9.99 24.57
N GLU A 75 -15.68 -11.20 24.83
CA GLU A 75 -17.11 -11.57 24.82
C GLU A 75 -17.98 -10.64 25.68
N LYS A 76 -17.46 -10.13 26.81
CA LYS A 76 -18.18 -9.21 27.71
C LYS A 76 -18.26 -7.75 27.21
N ALA A 77 -17.39 -7.37 26.29
CA ALA A 77 -17.19 -6.00 25.82
C ALA A 77 -17.81 -5.72 24.44
N GLY A 78 -18.10 -6.79 23.67
CA GLY A 78 -18.65 -6.72 22.33
C GLY A 78 -17.60 -6.32 21.29
N MET A 79 -17.18 -7.27 20.45
CA MET A 79 -16.25 -7.03 19.34
C MET A 79 -16.71 -5.93 18.37
N LEU A 80 -18.02 -5.75 18.21
CA LEU A 80 -18.56 -4.64 17.44
C LEU A 80 -18.20 -3.28 18.03
N THR A 81 -18.22 -3.14 19.36
CA THR A 81 -17.82 -1.90 20.06
C THR A 81 -16.32 -1.63 19.90
N VAL A 82 -15.50 -2.69 19.92
CA VAL A 82 -14.05 -2.60 19.67
C VAL A 82 -13.78 -2.11 18.25
N VAL A 83 -14.41 -2.73 17.25
CA VAL A 83 -14.29 -2.31 15.84
C VAL A 83 -14.77 -0.87 15.65
N PHE A 84 -15.93 -0.52 16.20
CA PHE A 84 -16.48 0.84 16.14
C PHE A 84 -15.49 1.87 16.71
N SER A 85 -14.96 1.62 17.91
CA SER A 85 -14.05 2.54 18.60
C SER A 85 -12.72 2.69 17.85
N GLY A 86 -12.18 1.57 17.34
CA GLY A 86 -10.99 1.57 16.50
C GLY A 86 -11.17 2.35 15.21
N LEU A 87 -12.31 2.20 14.53
CA LEU A 87 -12.62 2.94 13.28
C LEU A 87 -12.76 4.44 13.53
N ILE A 88 -13.47 4.87 14.59
CA ILE A 88 -13.61 6.30 14.90
C ILE A 88 -12.24 6.91 15.24
N ALA A 89 -11.42 6.23 16.04
CA ALA A 89 -10.06 6.68 16.32
C ALA A 89 -9.22 6.80 15.05
N ALA A 90 -9.34 5.81 14.15
CA ALA A 90 -8.57 5.79 12.92
C ALA A 90 -8.99 6.89 11.94
N ILE A 91 -10.29 7.14 11.80
CA ILE A 91 -10.84 8.26 11.03
C ILE A 91 -10.36 9.59 11.63
N ALA A 92 -10.50 9.78 12.94
CA ALA A 92 -10.14 11.02 13.61
C ALA A 92 -8.65 11.35 13.44
N TRP A 93 -7.77 10.37 13.63
CA TRP A 93 -6.34 10.57 13.45
C TRP A 93 -5.95 10.83 12.00
N ASN A 94 -6.51 10.09 11.03
CA ASN A 94 -6.24 10.33 9.61
C ASN A 94 -6.68 11.73 9.16
N LEU A 95 -7.83 12.22 9.63
CA LEU A 95 -8.29 13.57 9.33
C LEU A 95 -7.40 14.64 10.00
N PHE A 96 -6.95 14.37 11.23
CA PHE A 96 -6.04 15.25 11.96
C PHE A 96 -4.71 15.39 11.23
N THR A 97 -4.05 14.29 10.88
CA THR A 97 -2.76 14.32 10.18
C THR A 97 -2.87 14.94 8.79
N TRP A 98 -3.95 14.64 8.07
CA TRP A 98 -4.26 15.31 6.80
C TRP A 98 -4.43 16.82 6.96
N TRP A 99 -5.12 17.29 8.02
CA TRP A 99 -5.35 18.71 8.25
C TRP A 99 -4.03 19.49 8.32
N PHE A 100 -3.02 18.90 8.96
CA PHE A 100 -1.65 19.43 9.05
C PHE A 100 -0.75 19.06 7.88
N GLY A 101 -1.24 18.29 6.90
CA GLY A 101 -0.48 17.85 5.74
C GLY A 101 0.68 16.93 6.08
N ILE A 102 0.55 16.16 7.16
CA ILE A 102 1.51 15.16 7.64
C ILE A 102 1.19 13.84 6.93
N PRO A 103 2.09 13.31 6.08
CA PRO A 103 1.97 11.95 5.55
C PRO A 103 2.07 10.93 6.68
N SER A 104 0.93 10.51 7.22
CA SER A 104 0.81 9.38 8.15
C SER A 104 0.38 8.10 7.44
N SER A 105 0.43 6.97 8.14
CA SER A 105 -0.03 5.70 7.62
C SER A 105 -1.38 5.32 8.21
N SER A 106 -2.41 5.29 7.36
CA SER A 106 -3.74 4.78 7.72
C SER A 106 -3.71 3.35 8.27
N SER A 107 -2.78 2.52 7.78
CA SER A 107 -2.61 1.13 8.22
C SER A 107 -2.22 1.03 9.69
N HIS A 108 -1.20 1.79 10.08
CA HIS A 108 -0.75 1.85 11.47
C HIS A 108 -1.80 2.48 12.37
N THR A 109 -2.51 3.49 11.86
CA THR A 109 -3.63 4.10 12.59
C THR A 109 -4.72 3.07 12.90
N LEU A 110 -5.14 2.29 11.89
CA LEU A 110 -6.19 1.29 12.02
C LEU A 110 -5.80 0.15 12.95
N ILE A 111 -4.60 -0.42 12.77
CA ILE A 111 -4.09 -1.50 13.64
C ILE A 111 -3.93 -0.99 15.07
N GLY A 112 -3.36 0.21 15.27
CA GLY A 112 -3.24 0.82 16.59
C GLY A 112 -4.58 1.08 17.24
N GLY A 113 -5.55 1.64 16.51
CA GLY A 113 -6.89 1.89 17.04
C GLY A 113 -7.63 0.61 17.39
N PHE A 114 -7.56 -0.40 16.52
CA PHE A 114 -8.20 -1.69 16.75
C PHE A 114 -7.57 -2.43 17.94
N ALA A 115 -6.23 -2.47 18.02
CA ALA A 115 -5.51 -3.02 19.15
C ALA A 115 -5.80 -2.27 20.46
N GLY A 116 -5.78 -0.93 20.45
CA GLY A 116 -6.03 -0.13 21.64
C GLY A 116 -7.44 -0.32 22.20
N ALA A 117 -8.46 -0.38 21.34
CA ALA A 117 -9.81 -0.74 21.75
C ALA A 117 -9.90 -2.19 22.26
N GLY A 118 -9.17 -3.12 21.64
CA GLY A 118 -9.06 -4.52 22.11
C GLY A 118 -8.46 -4.63 23.52
N ILE A 119 -7.37 -3.89 23.78
CA ILE A 119 -6.73 -3.83 25.10
C ILE A 119 -7.68 -3.22 26.13
N ALA A 120 -8.42 -2.17 25.79
CA ALA A 120 -9.40 -1.58 26.69
C ALA A 120 -10.58 -2.53 26.99
N ALA A 121 -10.92 -3.41 26.05
CA ALA A 121 -12.00 -4.38 26.18
C ALA A 121 -11.64 -5.62 26.98
N GLY A 122 -10.46 -6.20 26.75
CA GLY A 122 -10.06 -7.51 27.32
C GLY A 122 -8.62 -7.60 27.83
N GLY A 123 -7.91 -6.48 27.97
CA GLY A 123 -6.51 -6.44 28.39
C GLY A 123 -5.54 -6.84 27.29
N TRP A 124 -4.26 -6.96 27.64
CA TRP A 124 -3.19 -7.27 26.68
C TRP A 124 -3.36 -8.64 25.99
N ASP A 125 -3.98 -9.60 26.68
CA ASP A 125 -4.25 -10.95 26.14
C ASP A 125 -5.34 -10.98 25.06
N ALA A 126 -6.10 -9.89 24.91
CA ALA A 126 -7.12 -9.77 23.85
C ALA A 126 -6.52 -9.52 22.47
N VAL A 127 -5.23 -9.19 22.38
CA VAL A 127 -4.61 -8.73 21.15
C VAL A 127 -3.47 -9.65 20.76
N ASN A 128 -3.49 -10.08 19.49
CA ASN A 128 -2.46 -10.97 18.98
C ASN A 128 -1.17 -10.20 18.73
N PRO A 129 -0.04 -10.60 19.35
CA PRO A 129 1.21 -9.87 19.23
C PRO A 129 1.80 -9.97 17.82
N GLU A 130 1.57 -11.08 17.10
CA GLU A 130 2.16 -11.31 15.79
C GLU A 130 1.74 -10.27 14.73
N PRO A 131 0.45 -9.99 14.48
CA PRO A 131 0.04 -8.91 13.56
C PRO A 131 0.60 -7.54 13.97
N ILE A 132 0.64 -7.22 15.27
CA ILE A 132 1.16 -5.94 15.76
C ILE A 132 2.65 -5.81 15.50
N ILE A 133 3.44 -6.81 15.92
CA ILE A 133 4.90 -6.78 15.79
C ILE A 133 5.29 -6.72 14.32
N LYS A 134 4.61 -7.49 13.44
CA LYS A 134 4.81 -7.39 11.99
C LYS A 134 4.48 -6.00 11.46
N THR A 135 3.36 -5.41 11.86
CA THR A 135 2.99 -4.05 11.42
C THR A 135 4.01 -3.02 11.92
N ALA A 136 4.38 -3.07 13.20
CA ALA A 136 5.29 -2.14 13.84
C ALA A 136 6.73 -2.24 13.29
N SER A 137 7.24 -3.44 12.99
CA SER A 137 8.58 -3.59 12.40
C SER A 137 8.65 -2.96 10.99
N PHE A 138 7.54 -3.00 10.25
CA PHE A 138 7.42 -2.39 8.94
C PHE A 138 7.28 -0.86 8.95
N ILE A 139 7.22 -0.22 10.13
CA ILE A 139 7.48 1.23 10.25
C ILE A 139 8.88 1.57 9.73
N PHE A 140 9.87 0.71 10.04
CA PHE A 140 11.27 0.92 9.68
C PHE A 140 11.68 0.11 8.44
N MET A 141 11.21 -1.14 8.33
CA MET A 141 11.61 -2.01 7.24
C MET A 141 11.08 -1.53 5.89
N ALA A 142 9.81 -1.12 5.80
CA ALA A 142 9.21 -0.69 4.53
C ALA A 142 9.93 0.51 3.89
N PRO A 143 10.19 1.64 4.61
CA PRO A 143 10.91 2.75 4.02
C PRO A 143 12.36 2.41 3.70
N LEU A 144 13.01 1.55 4.49
CA LEU A 144 14.38 1.12 4.24
C LEU A 144 14.49 0.25 2.98
N ILE A 145 13.60 -0.72 2.82
CA ILE A 145 13.52 -1.58 1.63
C ILE A 145 13.24 -0.73 0.40
N GLY A 146 12.24 0.15 0.46
CA GLY A 146 11.93 1.10 -0.62
C GLY A 146 13.13 1.97 -0.99
N MET A 147 13.84 2.51 0.02
CA MET A 147 15.05 3.32 -0.17
C MET A 147 16.15 2.54 -0.89
N ILE A 148 16.45 1.32 -0.45
CA ILE A 148 17.51 0.47 -1.04
C ILE A 148 17.15 0.11 -2.48
N ILE A 149 15.93 -0.36 -2.73
CA ILE A 149 15.50 -0.76 -4.08
C ILE A 149 15.51 0.46 -5.02
N ALA A 150 14.98 1.60 -4.59
CA ALA A 150 14.97 2.81 -5.40
C ALA A 150 16.38 3.34 -5.70
N PHE A 151 17.29 3.22 -4.73
CA PHE A 151 18.71 3.56 -4.90
C PHE A 151 19.37 2.65 -5.96
N ILE A 152 19.14 1.34 -5.91
CA ILE A 152 19.66 0.38 -6.88
C ILE A 152 19.11 0.65 -8.29
N ILE A 153 17.79 0.83 -8.43
CA ILE A 153 17.16 1.13 -9.72
C ILE A 153 17.70 2.44 -10.30
N SER A 154 17.88 3.46 -9.46
CA SER A 154 18.44 4.74 -9.88
C SER A 154 19.87 4.61 -10.39
N ILE A 155 20.74 3.86 -9.69
CA ILE A 155 22.10 3.59 -10.15
C ILE A 155 22.09 2.83 -11.47
N TRP A 156 21.23 1.83 -11.61
CA TRP A 156 21.09 1.05 -12.84
C TRP A 156 20.78 1.96 -14.03
N PHE A 157 19.76 2.80 -13.94
CA PHE A 157 19.39 3.75 -14.98
C PHE A 157 20.48 4.79 -15.28
N ILE A 158 21.14 5.35 -14.25
CA ILE A 158 22.27 6.28 -14.45
C ILE A 158 23.40 5.59 -15.21
N TYR A 159 23.70 4.34 -14.86
CA TYR A 159 24.72 3.54 -15.52
C TYR A 159 24.34 3.18 -16.97
N SER A 160 23.05 2.97 -17.26
CA SER A 160 22.52 2.68 -18.59
C SER A 160 22.70 3.79 -19.63
N PHE A 161 23.01 5.02 -19.21
CA PHE A 161 23.38 6.10 -20.13
C PHE A 161 24.81 5.97 -20.67
N ARG A 162 25.67 5.14 -20.06
CA ARG A 162 27.06 4.98 -20.49
C ARG A 162 27.16 4.18 -21.78
N ASN A 163 28.15 4.50 -22.61
CA ASN A 163 28.49 3.72 -23.78
C ASN A 163 29.31 2.49 -23.40
N GLY A 164 29.06 1.38 -24.09
CA GLY A 164 29.77 0.11 -23.91
C GLY A 164 28.83 -1.09 -23.77
N PRO A 165 29.39 -2.32 -23.72
CA PRO A 165 28.60 -3.53 -23.57
C PRO A 165 28.07 -3.73 -22.15
N ALA A 166 28.74 -3.19 -21.13
CA ALA A 166 28.42 -3.46 -19.73
C ALA A 166 26.97 -3.11 -19.31
N PRO A 167 26.39 -1.94 -19.66
CA PRO A 167 25.01 -1.65 -19.28
C PRO A 167 23.97 -2.55 -19.98
N ARG A 168 24.30 -3.04 -21.19
CA ARG A 168 23.47 -4.02 -21.92
C ARG A 168 23.52 -5.39 -21.25
N ILE A 169 24.70 -5.82 -20.80
CA ILE A 169 24.87 -7.06 -20.04
C ILE A 169 24.05 -7.02 -18.74
N ILE A 170 24.12 -5.91 -17.97
CA ILE A 170 23.31 -5.75 -16.76
C ILE A 170 21.82 -5.87 -17.09
N SER A 171 21.36 -5.22 -18.16
CA SER A 171 19.95 -5.27 -18.56
C SER A 171 19.51 -6.68 -18.98
N LEU A 172 20.36 -7.43 -19.69
CA LEU A 172 20.15 -8.84 -19.98
C LEU A 172 20.09 -9.70 -18.71
N LEU A 173 21.01 -9.47 -17.75
CA LEU A 173 21.00 -10.17 -16.47
C LEU A 173 19.72 -9.90 -15.67
N VAL A 174 19.23 -8.65 -15.64
CA VAL A 174 17.95 -8.32 -15.01
C VAL A 174 16.81 -9.09 -15.67
N ILE A 175 16.76 -9.14 -17.00
CA ILE A 175 15.73 -9.90 -17.74
C ILE A 175 15.81 -11.39 -17.41
N LEU A 176 17.00 -11.99 -17.43
CA LEU A 176 17.21 -13.40 -17.10
C LEU A 176 16.81 -13.71 -15.65
N LEU A 177 17.17 -12.85 -14.70
CA LEU A 177 16.80 -12.99 -13.29
C LEU A 177 15.28 -12.88 -13.11
N VAL A 178 14.60 -12.01 -13.85
CA VAL A 178 13.14 -11.91 -13.81
C VAL A 178 12.48 -13.17 -14.36
N PHE A 179 12.97 -13.71 -15.48
CA PHE A 179 12.45 -14.98 -16.00
C PHE A 179 12.72 -16.16 -15.06
N TYR A 180 13.91 -16.21 -14.46
CA TYR A 180 14.24 -17.21 -13.44
C TYR A 180 13.34 -17.07 -12.20
N PHE A 181 13.10 -15.84 -11.73
CA PHE A 181 12.20 -15.57 -10.61
C PHE A 181 10.78 -16.06 -10.92
N LEU A 182 10.25 -15.78 -12.10
CA LEU A 182 8.95 -16.28 -12.54
C LEU A 182 8.92 -17.81 -12.59
N TYR A 183 9.95 -18.43 -13.16
CA TYR A 183 10.06 -19.89 -13.23
C TYR A 183 10.00 -20.57 -11.86
N VAL A 184 10.64 -19.97 -10.85
CA VAL A 184 10.67 -20.53 -9.48
C VAL A 184 9.37 -20.23 -8.69
N ASN A 185 8.70 -19.12 -8.96
CA ASN A 185 7.60 -18.64 -8.11
C ASN A 185 6.18 -18.86 -8.68
N ILE A 186 6.06 -19.15 -9.97
CA ILE A 186 4.77 -19.48 -10.59
C ILE A 186 4.27 -20.82 -10.07
N GLU A 187 3.05 -20.83 -9.54
CA GLU A 187 2.35 -22.04 -9.14
C GLU A 187 1.75 -22.70 -10.39
N THR A 188 2.15 -23.95 -10.64
CA THR A 188 1.69 -24.75 -11.78
C THR A 188 0.85 -25.96 -11.36
N ASP A 189 0.76 -26.23 -10.06
CA ASP A 189 0.02 -27.35 -9.50
C ASP A 189 -1.50 -27.26 -9.78
N PRO A 190 -2.06 -28.17 -10.59
CA PRO A 190 -3.48 -28.15 -10.93
C PRO A 190 -4.43 -28.17 -9.73
N GLU A 191 -4.03 -28.77 -8.60
CA GLU A 191 -4.87 -28.88 -7.41
C GLU A 191 -5.06 -27.54 -6.69
N LYS A 192 -4.06 -26.65 -6.79
CA LYS A 192 -4.08 -25.33 -6.16
C LYS A 192 -4.67 -24.24 -7.05
N LEU A 193 -4.73 -24.48 -8.36
CA LEU A 193 -5.22 -23.54 -9.37
C LEU A 193 -6.76 -23.50 -9.40
N LYS A 194 -7.36 -22.92 -8.35
CA LYS A 194 -8.80 -22.63 -8.31
C LYS A 194 -9.12 -21.48 -9.26
N SER A 195 -9.74 -21.79 -10.41
CA SER A 195 -10.12 -20.77 -11.40
C SER A 195 -11.30 -21.22 -12.27
N HIS A 196 -12.01 -20.25 -12.84
CA HIS A 196 -13.15 -20.44 -13.74
C HIS A 196 -12.74 -20.63 -15.21
N TYR A 197 -11.45 -20.45 -15.54
CA TYR A 197 -10.97 -20.66 -16.91
C TYR A 197 -10.87 -22.15 -17.25
N GLU A 198 -11.27 -22.54 -18.45
CA GLU A 198 -11.18 -23.93 -18.90
C GLU A 198 -9.73 -24.32 -19.26
N SER A 199 -9.03 -23.45 -19.98
CA SER A 199 -7.65 -23.70 -20.42
C SER A 199 -6.66 -23.64 -19.26
N TYR A 200 -5.81 -24.67 -19.14
CA TYR A 200 -4.74 -24.74 -18.14
C TYR A 200 -3.82 -23.51 -18.18
N PHE A 201 -3.47 -23.02 -19.37
CA PHE A 201 -2.66 -21.82 -19.52
C PHE A 201 -3.29 -20.60 -18.83
N TRP A 202 -4.58 -20.37 -19.06
CA TRP A 202 -5.30 -19.25 -18.44
C TRP A 202 -5.52 -19.46 -16.94
N LYS A 203 -5.67 -20.71 -16.47
CA LYS A 203 -5.67 -21.03 -15.03
C LYS A 203 -4.36 -20.60 -14.36
N VAL A 204 -3.22 -20.95 -14.97
CA VAL A 204 -1.89 -20.58 -14.46
C VAL A 204 -1.70 -19.06 -14.49
N VAL A 205 -1.97 -18.40 -15.61
CA VAL A 205 -1.73 -16.96 -15.77
C VAL A 205 -2.58 -16.13 -14.82
N PHE A 206 -3.88 -16.43 -14.69
CA PHE A 206 -4.81 -15.65 -13.88
C PHE A 206 -4.99 -16.16 -12.46
N TYR A 207 -4.19 -17.13 -12.02
CA TYR A 207 -4.11 -17.45 -10.61
C TYR A 207 -3.58 -16.24 -9.85
N SER A 208 -4.26 -15.80 -8.77
CA SER A 208 -3.99 -14.54 -8.05
C SER A 208 -2.50 -14.32 -7.79
N LYS A 209 -1.83 -15.33 -7.21
CA LYS A 209 -0.38 -15.29 -6.92
C LYS A 209 0.47 -15.10 -8.18
N ASN A 210 0.18 -15.84 -9.25
CA ASN A 210 0.95 -15.80 -10.49
C ASN A 210 0.76 -14.49 -11.22
N PHE A 211 -0.48 -14.01 -11.31
CA PHE A 211 -0.82 -12.78 -12.00
C PHE A 211 -0.09 -11.57 -11.40
N LYS A 212 0.01 -11.52 -10.06
CA LYS A 212 0.80 -10.50 -9.34
C LYS A 212 2.27 -10.51 -9.75
N TRP A 213 2.90 -11.69 -9.79
CA TRP A 213 4.31 -11.81 -10.18
C TRP A 213 4.55 -11.50 -11.66
N ILE A 214 3.65 -11.93 -12.54
CA ILE A 214 3.69 -11.60 -13.97
C ILE A 214 3.60 -10.08 -14.17
N LEU A 215 2.71 -9.41 -13.45
CA LEU A 215 2.57 -7.95 -13.53
C LEU A 215 3.85 -7.24 -13.06
N LEU A 216 4.43 -7.69 -11.94
CA LEU A 216 5.69 -7.12 -11.44
C LEU A 216 6.86 -7.34 -12.41
N ALA A 217 6.96 -8.56 -12.95
CA ALA A 217 7.95 -8.93 -13.94
C ALA A 217 7.81 -8.10 -15.23
N PHE A 218 6.58 -7.85 -15.69
CA PHE A 218 6.30 -7.03 -16.86
C PHE A 218 6.92 -5.64 -16.74
N ILE A 219 6.77 -4.97 -15.59
CA ILE A 219 7.32 -3.62 -15.37
C ILE A 219 8.86 -3.66 -15.40
N MET A 220 9.46 -4.65 -14.73
CA MET A 220 10.92 -4.81 -14.71
C MET A 220 11.49 -5.10 -16.10
N ILE A 221 10.80 -5.93 -16.89
CA ILE A 221 11.17 -6.23 -18.28
C ILE A 221 11.03 -4.98 -19.15
N VAL A 222 9.93 -4.22 -19.04
CA VAL A 222 9.76 -2.96 -19.80
C VAL A 222 10.89 -1.98 -19.49
N MET A 223 11.25 -1.83 -18.22
CA MET A 223 12.38 -0.98 -17.81
C MET A 223 13.72 -1.51 -18.36
N ALA A 224 13.96 -2.81 -18.29
CA ALA A 224 15.20 -3.41 -18.78
C ALA A 224 15.32 -3.44 -20.31
N VAL A 225 14.20 -3.53 -21.03
CA VAL A 225 14.20 -3.40 -22.49
C VAL A 225 14.46 -1.94 -22.88
N PHE A 226 13.91 -0.98 -22.13
CA PHE A 226 14.14 0.44 -22.37
C PHE A 226 15.61 0.85 -22.20
N THR A 227 16.33 0.27 -21.24
CA THR A 227 17.74 0.61 -20.98
C THR A 227 18.68 0.28 -22.14
N PHE A 228 18.33 -0.63 -23.05
CA PHE A 228 19.14 -0.89 -24.26
C PHE A 228 19.23 0.31 -25.20
N TRP A 229 18.25 1.22 -25.13
CA TRP A 229 18.10 2.35 -26.05
C TRP A 229 18.53 3.67 -25.40
N LEU A 230 18.67 3.69 -24.06
CA LEU A 230 18.95 4.90 -23.27
C LEU A 230 20.22 5.64 -23.70
N ASN A 231 21.29 4.91 -24.03
CA ASN A 231 22.56 5.50 -24.43
C ASN A 231 22.50 6.27 -25.77
N THR A 232 21.47 6.03 -26.59
CA THR A 232 21.26 6.72 -27.87
C THR A 232 20.42 8.00 -27.73
N LEU A 233 19.78 8.21 -26.58
CA LEU A 233 18.85 9.32 -26.36
C LEU A 233 19.57 10.56 -25.83
N ASN A 234 19.23 11.72 -26.39
CA ASN A 234 19.58 13.00 -25.77
C ASN A 234 18.71 13.27 -24.52
N ALA A 235 19.12 14.22 -23.67
CA ALA A 235 18.45 14.50 -22.41
C ALA A 235 16.95 14.82 -22.57
N THR A 236 16.58 15.58 -23.60
CA THR A 236 15.17 15.95 -23.86
C THR A 236 14.33 14.74 -24.25
N LYS A 237 14.81 13.90 -25.18
CA LYS A 237 14.12 12.68 -25.61
C LYS A 237 14.03 11.68 -24.46
N ALA A 238 15.11 11.49 -23.71
CA ALA A 238 15.13 10.62 -22.53
C ALA A 238 14.08 11.07 -21.51
N ASN A 239 14.01 12.37 -21.21
CA ASN A 239 13.02 12.92 -20.29
C ASN A 239 11.58 12.64 -20.77
N THR A 240 11.28 12.81 -22.06
CA THR A 240 9.96 12.47 -22.62
C THR A 240 9.62 10.99 -22.48
N TRP A 241 10.59 10.09 -22.68
CA TRP A 241 10.38 8.66 -22.48
C TRP A 241 10.21 8.28 -21.01
N PHE A 242 10.98 8.86 -20.09
CA PHE A 242 10.79 8.65 -18.66
C PHE A 242 9.42 9.12 -18.19
N LYS A 243 8.88 10.22 -18.74
CA LYS A 243 7.49 10.62 -18.47
C LYS A 243 6.48 9.54 -18.86
N ARG A 244 6.71 8.85 -19.99
CA ARG A 244 5.83 7.74 -20.44
C ARG A 244 5.98 6.52 -19.55
N LEU A 245 7.21 6.14 -19.19
CA LEU A 245 7.46 5.04 -18.27
C LEU A 245 6.90 5.32 -16.88
N GLN A 246 6.88 6.58 -16.46
CA GLN A 246 6.33 6.97 -15.17
C GLN A 246 4.83 6.66 -15.06
N LEU A 247 4.09 6.68 -16.18
CA LEU A 247 2.70 6.24 -16.18
C LEU A 247 2.60 4.74 -15.83
N VAL A 248 3.50 3.92 -16.36
CA VAL A 248 3.53 2.47 -16.10
C VAL A 248 3.91 2.18 -14.64
N SER A 249 4.96 2.83 -14.11
CA SER A 249 5.35 2.66 -12.71
C SER A 249 4.30 3.19 -11.73
N SER A 250 3.66 4.32 -12.03
CA SER A 250 2.58 4.88 -11.21
C SER A 250 1.34 3.99 -11.21
N ALA A 251 0.98 3.40 -12.36
CA ALA A 251 -0.11 2.43 -12.44
C ALA A 251 0.18 1.19 -11.58
N ALA A 252 1.40 0.64 -11.68
CA ALA A 252 1.83 -0.49 -10.87
C ALA A 252 1.81 -0.20 -9.38
N PHE A 253 2.32 0.96 -8.98
CA PHE A 253 2.29 1.41 -7.60
C PHE A 253 0.85 1.57 -7.10
N SER A 254 -0.04 2.14 -7.91
CA SER A 254 -1.47 2.29 -7.58
C SER A 254 -2.17 0.93 -7.44
N ILE A 255 -1.86 -0.04 -8.31
CA ILE A 255 -2.37 -1.42 -8.15
C ILE A 255 -1.91 -2.01 -6.82
N GLY A 256 -0.63 -1.86 -6.48
CA GLY A 256 -0.08 -2.33 -5.19
C GLY A 256 -0.70 -1.62 -3.99
N HIS A 257 -0.98 -0.32 -4.12
CA HIS A 257 -1.65 0.49 -3.11
C HIS A 257 -3.08 -0.02 -2.86
N GLY A 258 -3.91 -0.11 -3.91
CA GLY A 258 -5.25 -0.68 -3.80
C GLY A 258 -5.24 -2.11 -3.23
N GLY A 259 -4.31 -2.95 -3.70
CA GLY A 259 -4.16 -4.33 -3.26
C GLY A 259 -3.77 -4.49 -1.79
N ASN A 260 -3.09 -3.52 -1.18
CA ASN A 260 -2.70 -3.57 0.22
C ASN A 260 -3.71 -2.86 1.13
N ASP A 261 -4.18 -1.68 0.72
CA ASP A 261 -4.96 -0.78 1.58
C ASP A 261 -6.43 -1.15 1.66
N ALA A 262 -7.07 -1.53 0.54
CA ALA A 262 -8.47 -1.95 0.55
C ALA A 262 -8.67 -3.23 1.39
N GLN A 263 -7.69 -4.14 1.37
CA GLN A 263 -7.73 -5.37 2.17
C GLN A 263 -7.81 -5.09 3.69
N LYS A 264 -7.23 -4.00 4.19
CA LYS A 264 -7.26 -3.69 5.62
C LYS A 264 -8.68 -3.43 6.10
N VAL A 265 -9.46 -2.69 5.32
CA VAL A 265 -10.87 -2.42 5.63
C VAL A 265 -11.72 -3.66 5.44
N MET A 266 -11.46 -4.47 4.41
CA MET A 266 -12.09 -5.79 4.26
C MET A 266 -11.91 -6.63 5.52
N GLY A 267 -10.69 -6.66 6.08
CA GLY A 267 -10.40 -7.38 7.33
C GLY A 267 -11.25 -6.92 8.50
N ILE A 268 -11.42 -5.61 8.67
CA ILE A 268 -12.23 -5.03 9.75
C ILE A 268 -13.73 -5.31 9.57
N ILE A 269 -14.25 -5.17 8.34
CA ILE A 269 -15.65 -5.50 8.03
C ILE A 269 -15.90 -6.99 8.28
N THR A 270 -15.00 -7.86 7.83
CA THR A 270 -15.12 -9.31 8.01
C THR A 270 -15.06 -9.68 9.49
N ALA A 271 -14.17 -9.06 10.27
CA ALA A 271 -14.12 -9.27 11.73
C ALA A 271 -15.44 -8.86 12.41
N ALA A 272 -16.06 -7.75 11.98
CA ALA A 272 -17.37 -7.33 12.47
C ALA A 272 -18.51 -8.30 12.05
N LEU A 273 -18.48 -8.83 10.82
CA LEU A 273 -19.46 -9.81 10.34
C LEU A 273 -19.36 -11.14 11.11
N ILE A 274 -18.14 -11.60 11.40
CA ILE A 274 -17.89 -12.79 12.23
C ILE A 274 -18.45 -12.55 13.64
N ALA A 275 -18.12 -11.41 14.25
CA ALA A 275 -18.57 -11.05 15.58
C ALA A 275 -20.10 -10.95 15.71
N ASN A 276 -20.79 -10.52 14.66
CA ASN A 276 -22.25 -10.44 14.64
C ASN A 276 -22.92 -11.77 14.29
N GLY A 277 -22.15 -12.82 13.99
CA GLY A 277 -22.66 -14.14 13.64
C GLY A 277 -23.21 -14.25 12.21
N ASN A 278 -22.90 -13.30 11.32
CA ASN A 278 -23.32 -13.38 9.91
C ASN A 278 -22.55 -14.43 9.11
N ILE A 279 -21.28 -14.64 9.47
CA ILE A 279 -20.37 -15.60 8.84
C ILE A 279 -19.54 -16.27 9.94
N THR A 280 -19.08 -17.50 9.71
CA THR A 280 -18.31 -18.25 10.72
C THR A 280 -16.81 -18.18 10.52
N SER A 281 -16.36 -17.89 9.30
CA SER A 281 -14.93 -17.84 8.96
C SER A 281 -14.63 -16.79 7.90
N PHE A 282 -13.35 -16.44 7.76
CA PHE A 282 -12.89 -15.43 6.78
C PHE A 282 -13.16 -15.86 5.34
N GLU A 283 -13.10 -17.16 5.04
CA GLU A 283 -13.35 -17.74 3.72
C GLU A 283 -14.78 -17.51 3.22
N GLN A 284 -15.71 -17.21 4.13
CA GLN A 284 -17.11 -16.91 3.81
C GLN A 284 -17.35 -15.40 3.60
N MET A 285 -16.30 -14.58 3.50
CA MET A 285 -16.43 -13.14 3.24
C MET A 285 -17.34 -12.88 2.01
N PRO A 286 -18.44 -12.12 2.17
CA PRO A 286 -19.35 -11.85 1.07
C PRO A 286 -18.68 -11.07 -0.07
N ALA A 287 -19.01 -11.40 -1.32
CA ALA A 287 -18.41 -10.79 -2.50
C ALA A 287 -18.64 -9.27 -2.62
N TRP A 288 -19.66 -8.73 -1.95
CA TRP A 288 -19.89 -7.28 -1.92
C TRP A 288 -18.82 -6.54 -1.11
N VAL A 289 -18.18 -7.18 -0.12
CA VAL A 289 -17.20 -6.53 0.77
C VAL A 289 -15.99 -6.05 -0.03
N PRO A 290 -15.30 -6.90 -0.83
CA PRO A 290 -14.22 -6.41 -1.69
C PRO A 290 -14.66 -5.33 -2.66
N VAL A 291 -15.80 -5.51 -3.34
CA VAL A 291 -16.32 -4.53 -4.33
C VAL A 291 -16.55 -3.17 -3.68
N ALA A 292 -17.14 -3.13 -2.48
CA ALA A 292 -17.41 -1.91 -1.75
C ALA A 292 -16.11 -1.21 -1.31
N CYS A 293 -15.14 -1.96 -0.76
CA CYS A 293 -13.85 -1.40 -0.34
C CYS A 293 -13.04 -0.84 -1.52
N TYR A 294 -12.87 -1.60 -2.61
CA TYR A 294 -12.15 -1.12 -3.79
C TYR A 294 -12.85 0.08 -4.45
N THR A 295 -14.18 0.14 -4.41
CA THR A 295 -14.93 1.32 -4.88
C THR A 295 -14.70 2.52 -3.95
N ALA A 296 -14.77 2.31 -2.63
CA ALA A 296 -14.59 3.37 -1.64
C ALA A 296 -13.19 3.99 -1.71
N ILE A 297 -12.13 3.17 -1.73
CA ILE A 297 -10.75 3.67 -1.86
C ILE A 297 -10.53 4.37 -3.21
N GLY A 298 -11.12 3.87 -4.30
CA GLY A 298 -11.06 4.50 -5.62
C GLY A 298 -11.71 5.89 -5.64
N LEU A 299 -12.93 6.01 -5.10
CA LEU A 299 -13.65 7.28 -4.97
C LEU A 299 -12.94 8.25 -4.01
N GLY A 300 -12.36 7.72 -2.92
CA GLY A 300 -11.51 8.47 -2.01
C GLY A 300 -10.33 9.08 -2.73
N THR A 301 -9.64 8.29 -3.55
CA THR A 301 -8.49 8.71 -4.37
C THR A 301 -8.86 9.85 -5.32
N MET A 302 -10.05 9.79 -5.94
CA MET A 302 -10.55 10.86 -6.82
C MET A 302 -10.74 12.20 -6.08
N SER A 303 -11.00 12.14 -4.78
CA SER A 303 -11.25 13.33 -3.94
C SER A 303 -9.95 14.08 -3.60
N GLY A 304 -8.81 13.52 -3.99
CA GLY A 304 -7.50 14.15 -3.88
C GLY A 304 -6.86 13.91 -2.53
N GLY A 305 -5.96 14.82 -2.12
CA GLY A 305 -5.15 14.70 -0.90
C GLY A 305 -4.14 15.84 -0.84
N TRP A 306 -4.51 17.02 -1.38
CA TRP A 306 -3.57 18.00 -1.92
C TRP A 306 -2.57 18.57 -0.90
N LYS A 307 -2.95 18.64 0.38
CA LYS A 307 -2.02 19.03 1.46
C LYS A 307 -0.85 18.05 1.56
N ILE A 308 -1.12 16.74 1.54
CA ILE A 308 -0.13 15.68 1.62
C ILE A 308 0.65 15.56 0.31
N VAL A 309 -0.03 15.66 -0.84
CA VAL A 309 0.60 15.67 -2.18
C VAL A 309 1.71 16.72 -2.25
N LYS A 310 1.44 17.93 -1.76
CA LYS A 310 2.43 19.03 -1.73
C LYS A 310 3.63 18.67 -0.85
N THR A 311 3.40 18.04 0.31
CA THR A 311 4.46 17.58 1.21
C THR A 311 5.34 16.52 0.54
N MET A 312 4.75 15.44 0.02
CA MET A 312 5.52 14.32 -0.54
C MET A 312 6.23 14.66 -1.85
N GLY A 313 5.61 15.47 -2.72
CA GLY A 313 6.16 15.76 -4.05
C GLY A 313 7.30 16.79 -4.07
N THR A 314 7.46 17.61 -3.02
CA THR A 314 8.44 18.72 -3.04
C THR A 314 9.22 18.94 -1.75
N ARG A 315 8.73 18.47 -0.60
CA ARG A 315 9.37 18.76 0.71
C ARG A 315 10.39 17.73 1.16
N ILE A 316 10.45 16.55 0.54
CA ILE A 316 11.42 15.50 0.88
C ILE A 316 12.64 15.61 -0.05
N THR A 317 12.42 15.41 -1.34
CA THR A 317 13.41 15.51 -2.42
C THR A 317 12.71 16.09 -3.65
N LYS A 318 13.40 16.91 -4.45
CA LYS A 318 12.88 17.32 -5.77
C LYS A 318 13.08 16.18 -6.77
N VAL A 319 11.97 15.59 -7.21
CA VAL A 319 11.93 14.39 -8.05
C VAL A 319 11.83 14.77 -9.54
N THR A 320 12.65 14.14 -10.38
CA THR A 320 12.55 14.19 -11.86
C THR A 320 11.76 12.99 -12.41
N PRO A 321 11.28 12.98 -13.68
CA PRO A 321 10.56 11.83 -14.21
C PRO A 321 11.31 10.50 -14.07
N PHE A 322 12.63 10.50 -14.31
CA PHE A 322 13.49 9.33 -14.13
C PHE A 322 13.47 8.82 -12.67
N GLU A 323 13.62 9.72 -11.70
CA GLU A 323 13.55 9.37 -10.28
C GLU A 323 12.14 8.95 -9.85
N GLY A 324 11.11 9.51 -10.48
CA GLY A 324 9.73 9.10 -10.30
C GLY A 324 9.52 7.63 -10.67
N VAL A 325 10.00 7.23 -11.86
CA VAL A 325 9.98 5.82 -12.29
C VAL A 325 10.71 4.93 -11.28
N ALA A 326 11.92 5.33 -10.86
CA ALA A 326 12.69 4.52 -9.91
C ALA A 326 12.00 4.39 -8.55
N ALA A 327 11.43 5.48 -8.02
CA ALA A 327 10.76 5.49 -6.73
C ALA A 327 9.43 4.70 -6.74
N GLU A 328 8.61 4.91 -7.76
CA GLU A 328 7.31 4.23 -7.91
C GLU A 328 7.50 2.73 -8.16
N THR A 329 8.46 2.33 -9.01
CA THR A 329 8.76 0.90 -9.23
C THR A 329 9.28 0.25 -7.95
N ALA A 330 10.20 0.89 -7.23
CA ALA A 330 10.67 0.38 -5.94
C ALA A 330 9.54 0.23 -4.91
N GLY A 331 8.63 1.20 -4.90
CA GLY A 331 7.43 1.14 -4.08
C GLY A 331 6.52 -0.02 -4.48
N ALA A 332 6.27 -0.21 -5.78
CA ALA A 332 5.46 -1.31 -6.30
C ALA A 332 6.06 -2.68 -5.93
N ILE A 333 7.38 -2.88 -6.14
CA ILE A 333 8.09 -4.11 -5.73
C ILE A 333 7.89 -4.39 -4.25
N THR A 334 8.06 -3.36 -3.40
CA THR A 334 7.89 -3.50 -1.94
C THR A 334 6.45 -3.87 -1.58
N LEU A 335 5.45 -3.21 -2.18
CA LEU A 335 4.04 -3.47 -1.89
C LEU A 335 3.57 -4.85 -2.35
N PHE A 336 3.96 -5.27 -3.55
CA PHE A 336 3.63 -6.61 -4.05
C PHE A 336 4.31 -7.71 -3.22
N THR A 337 5.56 -7.49 -2.81
CA THR A 337 6.30 -8.47 -2.00
C THR A 337 5.71 -8.60 -0.59
N THR A 338 5.41 -7.48 0.06
CA THR A 338 4.80 -7.48 1.39
C THR A 338 3.38 -8.02 1.40
N GLU A 339 2.60 -7.74 0.36
CA GLU A 339 1.28 -8.33 0.16
C GLU A 339 1.37 -9.85 -0.04
N ALA A 340 2.33 -10.35 -0.83
CA ALA A 340 2.55 -11.78 -0.98
C ALA A 340 2.95 -12.48 0.33
N LEU A 341 3.62 -11.74 1.23
CA LEU A 341 3.93 -12.16 2.60
C LEU A 341 2.76 -11.96 3.58
N LYS A 342 1.62 -11.43 3.10
CA LYS A 342 0.41 -11.11 3.87
C LYS A 342 0.64 -10.09 4.98
N ILE A 343 1.64 -9.22 4.82
CA ILE A 343 2.01 -8.22 5.82
C ILE A 343 1.26 -6.92 5.52
N PRO A 344 0.44 -6.41 6.46
CA PRO A 344 -0.14 -5.07 6.33
C PRO A 344 0.96 -4.02 6.46
N VAL A 345 1.33 -3.40 5.33
CA VAL A 345 2.42 -2.41 5.28
C VAL A 345 1.86 -1.01 5.00
N SER A 346 2.59 0.03 5.41
CA SER A 346 2.28 1.39 4.96
C SER A 346 2.77 1.66 3.55
N THR A 347 1.84 2.03 2.67
CA THR A 347 2.13 2.57 1.34
C THR A 347 2.88 3.91 1.44
N THR A 348 2.48 4.77 2.38
CA THR A 348 3.13 6.06 2.67
C THR A 348 4.59 5.92 3.09
N HIS A 349 4.91 4.99 4.00
CA HIS A 349 6.30 4.75 4.41
C HIS A 349 7.12 4.19 3.24
N THR A 350 6.54 3.25 2.50
CA THR A 350 7.19 2.60 1.36
C THR A 350 7.61 3.62 0.30
N ILE A 351 6.68 4.44 -0.21
CA ILE A 351 7.02 5.41 -1.26
C ILE A 351 7.91 6.54 -0.73
N THR A 352 7.71 6.97 0.52
CA THR A 352 8.59 7.96 1.14
C THR A 352 10.02 7.44 1.22
N GLY A 353 10.19 6.19 1.64
CA GLY A 353 11.45 5.44 1.58
C GLY A 353 12.09 5.50 0.20
N SER A 354 11.33 5.11 -0.81
CA SER A 354 11.77 5.14 -2.21
C SER A 354 12.19 6.54 -2.68
N ILE A 355 11.44 7.59 -2.33
CA ILE A 355 11.77 8.99 -2.66
C ILE A 355 13.07 9.44 -1.97
N MET A 356 13.33 8.97 -0.74
CA MET A 356 14.62 9.22 -0.08
C MET A 356 15.76 8.49 -0.78
N GLY A 357 15.53 7.24 -1.23
CA GLY A 357 16.51 6.44 -1.97
C GLY A 357 16.94 7.08 -3.29
N VAL A 358 15.98 7.56 -4.09
CA VAL A 358 16.31 8.30 -5.33
C VAL A 358 16.97 9.65 -5.05
N GLY A 359 16.70 10.28 -3.91
CA GLY A 359 17.41 11.49 -3.50
C GLY A 359 18.87 11.23 -3.14
N ALA A 360 19.12 10.13 -2.42
CA ALA A 360 20.45 9.74 -1.97
C ALA A 360 21.41 9.42 -3.12
N THR A 361 20.92 8.98 -4.29
CA THR A 361 21.78 8.75 -5.47
C THR A 361 22.37 10.01 -6.07
N LYS A 362 21.74 11.18 -5.84
CA LYS A 362 22.31 12.47 -6.25
C LYS A 362 23.42 12.89 -5.30
N ARG A 363 23.07 12.93 -4.01
CA ARG A 363 23.92 13.25 -2.86
C ARG A 363 23.06 13.16 -1.60
N LEU A 364 23.65 12.82 -0.46
CA LEU A 364 22.93 12.73 0.81
C LEU A 364 22.24 14.04 1.21
N SER A 365 22.81 15.20 0.86
CA SER A 365 22.22 16.52 1.14
C SER A 365 21.03 16.90 0.23
N ALA A 366 20.74 16.11 -0.80
CA ALA A 366 19.55 16.30 -1.62
C ALA A 366 18.27 15.86 -0.90
N VAL A 367 18.40 14.96 0.08
CA VAL A 367 17.32 14.55 0.98
C VAL A 367 17.24 15.54 2.13
N ARG A 368 16.05 16.08 2.38
CA ARG A 368 15.81 17.01 3.49
C ARG A 368 15.61 16.25 4.80
N TRP A 369 16.70 15.80 5.41
CA TRP A 369 16.69 14.94 6.62
C TRP A 369 15.88 15.49 7.80
N GLY A 370 15.87 16.82 8.00
CA GLY A 370 15.03 17.41 9.05
C GLY A 370 13.53 17.14 8.85
N VAL A 371 13.06 17.15 7.59
CA VAL A 371 11.67 16.77 7.26
C VAL A 371 11.49 15.27 7.46
N THR A 372 12.41 14.45 6.95
CA THR A 372 12.37 12.98 7.10
C THR A 372 12.29 12.53 8.56
N ILE A 373 13.10 13.11 9.45
CA ILE A 373 13.13 12.74 10.87
C ILE A 373 11.79 13.11 11.54
N ASN A 374 11.23 14.28 11.21
CA ASN A 374 9.91 14.67 11.72
C ASN A 374 8.81 13.71 11.25
N LEU A 375 8.90 13.19 10.02
CA LEU A 375 7.99 12.16 9.52
C LEU A 375 8.14 10.85 10.29
N LEU A 376 9.37 10.38 10.54
CA LEU A 376 9.61 9.16 11.32
C LEU A 376 9.00 9.25 12.71
N TRP A 377 9.10 10.41 13.39
CA TRP A 377 8.44 10.62 14.67
C TRP A 377 6.92 10.55 14.56
N ALA A 378 6.32 11.18 13.55
CA ALA A 378 4.88 11.10 13.31
C ALA A 378 4.42 9.64 13.06
N TRP A 379 5.24 8.85 12.36
CA TRP A 379 4.95 7.43 12.08
C TRP A 379 5.01 6.56 13.33
N ILE A 380 6.05 6.73 14.15
CA ILE A 380 6.19 5.99 15.42
C ILE A 380 5.04 6.34 16.38
N LEU A 381 4.67 7.62 16.46
CA LEU A 381 3.59 8.10 17.33
C LEU A 381 2.19 7.69 16.86
N THR A 382 2.02 7.27 15.60
CA THR A 382 0.71 6.92 15.05
C THR A 382 0.06 5.76 15.79
N ILE A 383 0.77 4.65 16.05
CA ILE A 383 0.19 3.48 16.75
C ILE A 383 -0.20 3.84 18.19
N PRO A 384 0.68 4.40 19.05
CA PRO A 384 0.32 4.68 20.43
C PRO A 384 -0.81 5.69 20.56
N VAL A 385 -0.80 6.75 19.74
CA VAL A 385 -1.83 7.78 19.82
C VAL A 385 -3.18 7.24 19.35
N SER A 386 -3.24 6.51 18.23
CA SER A 386 -4.50 5.93 17.77
C SER A 386 -5.04 4.87 18.76
N ALA A 387 -4.16 4.10 19.38
CA ALA A 387 -4.53 3.14 20.42
C ALA A 387 -5.14 3.81 21.66
N LEU A 388 -4.51 4.88 22.16
CA LEU A 388 -5.03 5.64 23.30
C LEU A 388 -6.37 6.31 23.00
N VAL A 389 -6.51 6.91 21.81
CA VAL A 389 -7.77 7.52 21.37
C VAL A 389 -8.87 6.46 21.27
N ALA A 390 -8.57 5.30 20.69
CA ALA A 390 -9.53 4.20 20.57
C ALA A 390 -9.94 3.61 21.93
N ALA A 391 -9.00 3.46 22.86
CA ALA A 391 -9.28 3.04 24.23
C ALA A 391 -10.22 4.05 24.93
N GLY A 392 -9.96 5.36 24.79
CA GLY A 392 -10.83 6.41 25.32
C GLY A 392 -12.24 6.35 24.73
N ILE A 393 -12.36 6.23 23.41
CA ILE A 393 -13.66 6.09 22.73
C ILE A 393 -14.38 4.83 23.22
N PHE A 394 -13.68 3.71 23.35
CA PHE A 394 -14.25 2.46 23.83
C PHE A 394 -14.87 2.61 25.22
N TYR A 395 -14.16 3.24 26.17
CA TYR A 395 -14.70 3.49 27.51
C TYR A 395 -15.91 4.42 27.48
N ILE A 396 -15.89 5.47 26.64
CA ILE A 396 -17.03 6.38 26.49
C ILE A 396 -18.24 5.63 25.96
N VAL A 397 -18.09 4.86 24.87
CA VAL A 397 -19.20 4.11 24.25
C VAL A 397 -19.77 3.09 25.23
N ARG A 398 -18.92 2.44 26.03
CA ARG A 398 -19.33 1.49 27.07
C ARG A 398 -20.15 2.13 28.19
N LEU A 399 -20.11 3.45 28.39
CA LEU A 399 -21.01 4.11 29.36
C LEU A 399 -22.46 4.19 28.86
N PHE A 400 -22.68 4.06 27.56
CA PHE A 400 -23.99 4.20 26.92
C PHE A 400 -24.59 2.87 26.42
N LEU A 401 -23.84 1.77 26.50
CA LEU A 401 -24.26 0.41 26.17
C LEU A 401 -24.36 -0.42 27.44
#